data_AF-A0A7K4BJQ7-F1
#
_entry.id   AF-A0A7K4BJQ7-F1
#
_cell.length_a   1.000
_cell.length_b   1.000
_cell.length_c   1.000
_cell.angle_alpha   90.00
_cell.angle_beta   90.00
_cell.angle_gamma   90.00
#
_symmetry.space_group_name_H-M   'P 1'
#
loop_
_entity.id
_entity.type
_entity.pdbx_description
1 polymer ?
#
loop_
_entity_poly.entity_id
_entity_poly.type
_entity_poly.pdbx_seq_one_letter_code
_entity_poly.pdbx_strand_id
1 'polypeptide(L)'
;EETWVDAEPRPENYKEYGTGFNVNKDGYVKDIHGTNETGFVTVNNEASENTYYCDYAYLRASCLGAFGGHWTIAGDAGPFRLDLSYSPVISSSSIGGRLTWIKKQS
;
A
#
# COMPACT_ATOMS: atom_id res chain seq x y z
N GLU A 1 -8.71 20.26 22.29
CA GLU A 1 -7.56 19.70 21.56
C GLU A 1 -7.70 18.20 21.58
N GLU A 2 -7.99 17.58 20.43
CA GLU A 2 -8.00 16.12 20.31
C GLU A 2 -6.57 15.64 20.08
N THR A 3 -5.93 15.22 21.17
CA THR A 3 -4.70 14.44 21.09
C THR A 3 -5.07 13.00 20.77
N TRP A 4 -4.90 12.60 19.51
CA TRP A 4 -4.92 11.21 19.10
C TRP A 4 -3.63 10.54 19.58
N VAL A 5 -3.59 10.21 20.86
CA VAL A 5 -2.56 9.35 21.43
C VAL A 5 -3.08 7.94 21.28
N ASP A 6 -2.32 7.05 20.63
CA ASP A 6 -2.58 5.62 20.67
C ASP A 6 -2.88 5.23 22.12
N ALA A 7 -4.14 4.88 22.39
CA ALA A 7 -4.62 4.78 23.76
C ALA A 7 -3.88 3.66 24.47
N GLU A 8 -3.11 4.01 25.49
CA GLU A 8 -2.50 3.06 26.42
C GLU A 8 -3.28 3.09 27.75
N PRO A 9 -3.84 1.94 28.20
CA PRO A 9 -3.82 0.63 27.56
C PRO A 9 -4.82 0.53 26.40
N ARG A 10 -4.45 -0.25 25.38
CA ARG A 10 -5.31 -0.52 24.22
C ARG A 10 -6.63 -1.18 24.66
N PRO A 11 -7.78 -0.80 24.08
CA PRO A 11 -9.07 -1.46 24.38
C PRO A 11 -9.03 -2.97 24.15
N GLU A 12 -9.83 -3.75 24.89
CA GLU A 12 -9.86 -5.22 24.76
C GLU A 12 -10.21 -5.72 23.35
N ASN A 13 -10.90 -4.90 22.54
CA ASN A 13 -11.26 -5.20 21.16
C ASN A 13 -10.31 -4.57 20.12
N TYR A 14 -9.18 -4.00 20.54
CA TYR A 14 -8.19 -3.44 19.63
C TYR A 14 -7.52 -4.55 18.80
N LYS A 15 -7.59 -4.41 17.47
CA LYS A 15 -6.93 -5.30 16.52
C LYS A 15 -5.88 -4.51 15.76
N GLU A 16 -4.63 -4.95 15.86
CA GLU A 16 -3.53 -4.40 15.09
C GLU A 16 -3.53 -5.04 13.70
N TYR A 17 -3.89 -4.25 12.68
CA TYR A 17 -4.06 -4.74 11.31
C TYR A 17 -2.80 -4.60 10.44
N GLY A 18 -1.75 -4.00 10.98
CA GLY A 18 -0.45 -3.90 10.31
C GLY A 18 0.57 -3.19 11.16
N THR A 19 1.83 -3.62 11.06
CA THR A 19 2.98 -2.87 11.57
C THR A 19 3.51 -1.96 10.46
N GLY A 20 3.70 -0.69 10.77
CA GLY A 20 4.39 0.25 9.87
C GLY A 20 5.85 -0.17 9.66
N PHE A 21 6.47 0.32 8.59
CA PHE A 21 7.88 0.04 8.31
C PHE A 21 8.77 1.12 8.94
N ASN A 22 9.84 0.70 9.63
CA ASN A 22 10.82 1.62 10.22
C ASN A 22 11.73 2.29 9.18
N VAL A 23 11.79 1.73 7.98
CA VAL A 23 12.58 2.24 6.86
C VAL A 23 11.78 2.11 5.58
N ASN A 24 12.12 2.95 4.61
CA ASN A 24 11.61 2.82 3.26
C ASN A 24 11.89 1.42 2.70
N LYS A 25 10.94 0.86 1.95
CA LYS A 25 11.04 -0.50 1.39
C LYS A 25 10.61 -0.54 -0.06
N ASP A 26 11.28 -1.36 -0.86
CA ASP A 26 10.95 -1.60 -2.26
C ASP A 26 11.33 -3.02 -2.68
N GLY A 27 10.66 -3.56 -3.71
CA GLY A 27 10.96 -4.87 -4.29
C GLY A 27 9.71 -5.67 -4.71
N TYR A 28 9.96 -6.85 -5.29
CA TYR A 28 8.90 -7.77 -5.70
C TYR A 28 8.17 -8.36 -4.50
N VAL A 29 6.85 -8.34 -4.54
CA VAL A 29 5.98 -8.72 -3.43
C VAL A 29 6.01 -10.25 -3.23
N LYS A 30 6.52 -10.68 -2.08
CA LYS A 30 6.43 -12.07 -1.60
C LYS A 30 5.22 -12.27 -0.70
N ASP A 31 5.05 -11.38 0.28
CA ASP A 31 4.02 -11.44 1.31
C ASP A 31 3.38 -10.05 1.54
N ILE A 32 2.11 -10.06 1.97
CA ILE A 32 1.31 -8.86 2.29
C ILE A 32 0.92 -8.80 3.77
N HIS A 33 0.84 -7.60 4.33
CA HIS A 33 0.14 -7.26 5.57
C HIS A 33 -1.19 -6.63 5.22
N GLY A 34 -2.20 -6.90 6.02
CA GLY A 34 -3.54 -6.35 5.83
C GLY A 34 -4.61 -7.41 5.98
N THR A 35 -5.86 -6.97 5.90
CA THR A 35 -7.03 -7.85 5.96
C THR A 35 -8.04 -7.42 4.90
N ASN A 36 -9.10 -8.20 4.76
CA ASN A 36 -10.23 -7.84 3.90
C ASN A 36 -10.97 -6.56 4.36
N GLU A 37 -10.66 -6.02 5.56
CA GLU A 37 -11.33 -4.85 6.12
C GLU A 37 -10.59 -3.53 5.83
N THR A 38 -9.24 -3.51 5.86
CA THR A 38 -8.45 -2.26 5.88
C THR A 38 -7.49 -2.10 4.70
N GLY A 39 -7.53 -3.00 3.72
CA GLY A 39 -6.60 -3.03 2.59
C GLY A 39 -5.32 -3.83 2.89
N PHE A 40 -4.38 -3.84 1.94
CA PHE A 40 -3.11 -4.57 2.06
C PHE A 40 -1.89 -3.72 1.67
N VAL A 41 -0.72 -4.08 2.21
CA VAL A 41 0.59 -3.47 1.97
C VAL A 41 1.66 -4.56 1.92
N THR A 42 2.66 -4.44 1.06
CA THR A 42 3.77 -5.42 0.94
C THR A 42 4.67 -5.45 2.17
N VAL A 43 5.10 -6.63 2.61
CA VAL A 43 5.91 -6.81 3.84
C VAL A 43 7.24 -7.47 3.55
N ASN A 44 7.27 -8.40 2.61
CA ASN A 44 8.45 -9.14 2.22
C ASN A 44 8.72 -8.90 0.73
N ASN A 45 9.95 -8.51 0.41
CA ASN A 45 10.42 -8.10 -0.91
C ASN A 45 11.39 -9.10 -1.56
N GLU A 46 11.48 -10.33 -1.03
CA GLU A 46 12.37 -11.39 -1.52
C GLU A 46 11.81 -12.19 -2.71
N ALA A 47 10.80 -11.68 -3.42
CA ALA A 47 10.26 -12.31 -4.62
C ALA A 47 10.98 -11.85 -5.90
N SER A 48 10.41 -12.18 -7.06
CA SER A 48 10.90 -11.79 -8.38
C SER A 48 9.73 -11.60 -9.35
N GLU A 49 10.03 -11.07 -10.54
CA GLU A 49 9.09 -10.94 -11.66
C GLU A 49 8.39 -12.25 -12.04
N ASN A 50 8.92 -13.40 -11.60
CA ASN A 50 8.40 -14.74 -11.91
C ASN A 50 8.03 -15.57 -10.68
N THR A 51 7.97 -14.97 -9.48
CA THR A 51 7.63 -15.69 -8.24
C THR A 51 6.64 -14.92 -7.38
N TYR A 52 5.75 -15.66 -6.68
CA TYR A 52 4.73 -15.12 -5.79
C TYR A 52 3.71 -14.21 -6.49
N TYR A 53 3.64 -12.92 -6.12
CA TYR A 53 2.71 -11.95 -6.69
C TYR A 53 3.21 -11.37 -8.01
N CYS A 54 4.51 -11.48 -8.31
CA CYS A 54 5.18 -10.89 -9.49
C CYS A 54 5.09 -9.35 -9.63
N ASP A 55 4.30 -8.68 -8.79
CA ASP A 55 4.18 -7.23 -8.72
C ASP A 55 5.33 -6.61 -7.91
N TYR A 56 5.74 -5.39 -8.26
CA TYR A 56 6.71 -4.61 -7.48
C TYR A 56 6.00 -3.59 -6.57
N ALA A 57 6.55 -3.29 -5.39
CA ALA A 57 6.01 -2.27 -4.49
C ALA A 57 7.05 -1.24 -4.07
N TYR A 58 6.60 -0.01 -3.80
CA TYR A 58 7.39 1.06 -3.18
C TYR A 58 6.66 1.56 -1.94
N LEU A 59 7.36 1.63 -0.81
CA LEU A 59 6.84 2.05 0.49
C LEU A 59 7.74 3.13 1.06
N ARG A 60 7.33 4.39 0.87
CA ARG A 60 8.02 5.57 1.43
C ARG A 60 7.13 6.28 2.43
N ALA A 61 7.76 6.82 3.48
CA ALA A 61 7.06 7.65 4.44
C ALA A 61 6.55 8.95 3.78
N SER A 62 5.40 9.44 4.24
CA SER A 62 4.83 10.73 3.82
C SER A 62 4.50 10.86 2.31
N CYS A 63 4.19 9.73 1.64
CA CYS A 63 3.80 9.68 0.23
C CYS A 63 2.32 9.29 0.04
N LEU A 64 1.75 9.67 -1.11
CA LEU A 64 0.43 9.23 -1.58
C LEU A 64 0.56 7.98 -2.44
N GLY A 65 -0.31 7.00 -2.22
CA GLY A 65 -0.27 5.71 -2.90
C GLY A 65 -0.97 5.74 -4.27
N ALA A 66 -0.35 5.08 -5.25
CA ALA A 66 -0.98 4.72 -6.52
C ALA A 66 -0.91 3.20 -6.74
N PHE A 67 -1.86 2.65 -7.49
CA PHE A 67 -1.95 1.21 -7.77
C PHE A 67 -1.83 0.92 -9.27
N GLY A 68 -1.39 -0.30 -9.60
CA GLY A 68 -1.51 -0.86 -10.96
C GLY A 68 -0.31 -0.60 -11.87
N GLY A 69 0.36 0.55 -11.73
CA GLY A 69 1.48 0.93 -12.58
C GLY A 69 1.13 1.73 -13.83
N HIS A 70 2.08 1.87 -14.74
CA HIS A 70 2.02 2.65 -15.98
C HIS A 70 2.83 2.00 -17.11
N TRP A 71 2.64 2.46 -18.35
CA TRP A 71 3.08 1.78 -19.57
C TRP A 71 4.60 1.58 -19.73
N THR A 72 5.45 2.22 -18.92
CA THR A 72 6.91 2.16 -19.08
C THR A 72 7.62 1.23 -18.09
N ILE A 73 6.91 0.60 -17.15
CA ILE A 73 7.55 -0.18 -16.06
C ILE A 73 7.45 -1.70 -16.27
N ALA A 74 7.05 -2.14 -17.48
CA ALA A 74 7.08 -3.54 -17.92
C ALA A 74 6.47 -4.51 -16.89
N GLY A 75 7.18 -5.58 -16.53
CA GLY A 75 6.69 -6.63 -15.64
C GLY A 75 6.60 -6.27 -14.17
N ASP A 76 7.04 -5.06 -13.78
CA ASP A 76 6.83 -4.59 -12.42
C ASP A 76 5.37 -4.17 -12.18
N ALA A 77 4.59 -3.95 -13.24
CA ALA A 77 3.19 -3.52 -13.17
C ALA A 77 2.22 -4.69 -12.98
N GLY A 78 1.12 -4.42 -12.30
CA GLY A 78 0.02 -5.37 -12.14
C GLY A 78 -0.87 -5.03 -10.95
N PRO A 79 -1.86 -5.89 -10.65
CA PRO A 79 -2.98 -5.54 -9.79
C PRO A 79 -2.59 -5.27 -8.34
N PHE A 80 -1.46 -5.81 -7.87
CA PHE A 80 -1.00 -5.64 -6.49
C PHE A 80 0.22 -4.71 -6.37
N ARG A 81 0.65 -4.05 -7.45
CA ARG A 81 1.66 -2.99 -7.39
C ARG A 81 1.11 -1.79 -6.60
N LEU A 82 1.65 -1.57 -5.40
CA LEU A 82 1.43 -0.37 -4.59
C LEU A 82 2.66 0.52 -4.67
N ASP A 83 2.49 1.72 -5.22
CA ASP A 83 3.52 2.74 -5.34
C ASP A 83 3.25 3.91 -4.39
N LEU A 84 3.80 3.82 -3.17
CA LEU A 84 3.85 4.89 -2.18
C LEU A 84 5.19 5.64 -2.29
N SER A 85 5.46 6.26 -3.44
CA SER A 85 6.65 7.12 -3.64
C SER A 85 6.32 8.53 -4.10
N TYR A 86 5.05 8.80 -4.43
CA TYR A 86 4.63 10.07 -4.98
C TYR A 86 4.31 11.10 -3.90
N SER A 87 4.73 12.34 -4.15
CA SER A 87 4.24 13.48 -3.38
C SER A 87 2.76 13.73 -3.71
N PRO A 88 1.91 14.12 -2.74
CA PRO A 88 0.49 14.44 -3.00
C PRO A 88 0.27 15.58 -4.01
N VAL A 89 1.30 16.38 -4.29
CA VAL A 89 1.25 17.51 -5.24
C VAL A 89 1.89 17.20 -6.60
N ILE A 90 2.35 15.95 -6.83
CA ILE A 90 2.95 15.59 -8.11
C ILE A 90 1.91 15.62 -9.23
N SER A 91 2.35 16.02 -10.43
CA SER A 91 1.57 15.88 -11.66
C SER A 91 2.42 15.15 -12.69
N SER A 92 1.89 14.06 -13.24
CA SER A 92 2.55 13.22 -14.24
C SER A 92 1.53 12.69 -15.23
N SER A 93 1.93 12.53 -16.49
CA SER A 93 1.13 11.85 -17.52
C SER A 93 0.91 10.36 -17.24
N SER A 94 1.73 9.77 -16.35
CA SER A 94 1.64 8.37 -15.93
C SER A 94 0.75 8.11 -14.71
N ILE A 95 0.18 9.16 -14.11
CA ILE A 95 -0.64 9.06 -12.88
C ILE A 95 -2.05 9.57 -13.18
N GLY A 96 -3.05 8.79 -12.79
CA GLY A 96 -4.47 9.14 -12.95
C GLY A 96 -5.31 8.61 -11.79
N GLY A 97 -6.61 8.90 -11.84
CA GLY A 97 -7.58 8.43 -10.85
C GLY A 97 -8.71 7.64 -11.50
N ARG A 98 -9.23 6.64 -10.77
CA ARG A 98 -10.46 5.92 -11.14
C ARG A 98 -11.48 6.10 -10.04
N LEU A 99 -12.65 6.62 -10.39
CA LEU A 99 -13.76 6.74 -9.45
C LEU A 99 -14.24 5.34 -9.03
N THR A 100 -14.36 5.12 -7.73
CA THR A 100 -15.00 3.94 -7.16
C THR A 100 -16.25 4.34 -6.39
N TRP A 101 -17.17 3.40 -6.21
CA TRP A 101 -18.36 3.59 -5.41
C TRP A 101 -18.58 2.36 -4.54
N ILE A 102 -18.99 2.59 -3.29
CA ILE A 102 -19.31 1.54 -2.34
C ILE A 102 -20.79 1.66 -1.99
N LYS A 103 -21.53 0.55 -2.16
CA LYS A 103 -22.90 0.45 -1.68
C LYS A 103 -22.87 0.36 -0.16
N LYS A 104 -23.56 1.29 0.53
CA LYS A 104 -23.80 1.16 1.98
C LYS A 104 -24.52 -0.16 2.23
N GLN A 105 -23.96 -1.04 3.05
CA GLN A 105 -24.66 -2.23 3.52
C GLN A 105 -25.79 -1.78 4.45
N SER A 106 -27.01 -2.21 4.14
CA SER A 106 -28.26 -1.96 4.87
C SER A 106 -28.47 -2.99 5.96
#